data_AF-A0A7K2ZAR1-F1
#
_entry.id   AF-A0A7K2ZAR1-F1
#
_cell.length_a   1.000
_cell.length_b   1.000
_cell.length_c   1.000
_cell.angle_alpha   90.00
_cell.angle_beta   90.00
_cell.angle_gamma   90.00
#
_symmetry.space_group_name_H-M   'P 1'
#
loop_
_entity.id
_entity.type
_entity.pdbx_description
1 polymer ?
#
loop_
_entity_poly.entity_id
_entity_poly.type
_entity_poly.pdbx_seq_one_letter_code
_entity_poly.pdbx_strand_id
1 'polypeptide(L)' 'MTQNTPLSPLSARLPRPPHHVQDVTHRVLSAAQLRARGVSAAQTSAQCLPGGPWQHLLPGV' A
#
# COMPACT_ATOMS: atom_id res chain seq x y z
N MET A 1 -20.98 31.20 20.19
CA MET A 1 -20.49 29.92 20.74
C MET A 1 -21.71 29.08 21.07
N THR A 2 -21.99 27.86 20.62
CA THR A 2 -21.44 26.88 19.66
C THR A 2 -22.57 25.86 19.48
N GLN A 3 -23.20 25.77 18.30
CA GLN A 3 -24.15 24.69 17.99
C GLN A 3 -23.37 23.55 17.32
N ASN A 4 -23.07 22.50 18.06
CA ASN A 4 -22.51 21.26 17.53
C ASN A 4 -23.54 20.14 17.69
N THR A 5 -24.31 19.94 16.62
CA THR A 5 -25.12 18.73 16.45
C THR A 5 -24.65 18.02 15.19
N PRO A 6 -23.76 17.02 15.27
CA PRO A 6 -23.62 16.07 14.19
C PRO A 6 -24.60 14.92 14.41
N LEU A 7 -25.68 14.96 13.62
CA LEU A 7 -26.57 13.82 13.37
C LEU A 7 -25.73 12.62 12.93
N SER A 8 -25.82 11.52 13.68
CA SER A 8 -25.42 10.20 13.17
C SER A 8 -26.36 9.78 12.03
N PRO A 9 -25.85 9.06 11.02
CA PRO A 9 -26.61 7.88 10.64
C PRO A 9 -25.71 6.68 10.33
N LEU A 10 -25.84 5.64 11.16
CA LEU A 10 -26.17 4.26 10.76
C LEU A 10 -26.00 3.93 9.26
N SER A 11 -24.77 3.76 8.79
CA SER A 11 -24.48 3.00 7.57
C SER A 11 -23.67 1.76 7.93
N ALA A 12 -24.41 0.66 8.06
CA ALA A 12 -24.00 -0.72 7.82
C ALA A 12 -22.51 -1.04 8.10
N ARG A 13 -22.24 -1.47 9.34
CA ARG A 13 -21.13 -2.38 9.65
C ARG A 13 -21.31 -3.69 8.88
N LEU A 14 -20.94 -3.72 7.60
CA LEU A 14 -20.52 -4.97 6.97
C LEU A 14 -19.10 -5.26 7.46
N PRO A 15 -18.83 -6.39 8.12
CA PRO A 15 -17.45 -6.83 8.32
C PRO A 15 -16.89 -7.11 6.92
N ARG A 16 -16.05 -6.20 6.42
CA ARG A 16 -15.30 -6.43 5.18
C ARG A 16 -14.53 -7.75 5.39
N PRO A 17 -14.64 -8.73 4.48
CA PRO A 17 -13.90 -9.98 4.62
C PRO A 17 -12.41 -9.62 4.78
N PRO A 18 -11.69 -10.22 5.75
CA PRO A 18 -10.27 -9.95 5.92
C PRO A 18 -9.61 -10.27 4.58
N HIS A 19 -9.11 -9.23 3.92
CA HIS A 19 -8.45 -9.38 2.63
C HIS A 19 -7.30 -10.33 2.87
N HIS A 20 -7.40 -11.49 2.22
CA HIS A 20 -6.51 -12.64 2.32
C HIS A 20 -5.05 -12.17 2.33
N VAL A 21 -4.44 -12.14 3.52
CA VAL A 21 -3.08 -11.62 3.78
C VAL A 21 -2.01 -12.54 3.20
N GLN A 22 -2.38 -13.66 2.56
CA GLN A 22 -1.41 -14.62 2.03
C GLN A 22 -0.63 -14.09 0.81
N ASP A 23 -1.08 -13.00 0.17
CA ASP A 23 -0.31 -12.36 -0.92
C ASP A 23 0.74 -11.35 -0.40
N VAL A 24 0.82 -11.12 0.91
CA VAL A 24 1.71 -10.10 1.49
C VAL A 24 3.16 -10.60 1.62
N THR A 25 3.37 -11.91 1.68
CA THR A 25 4.71 -12.50 1.90
C THR A 25 5.69 -12.26 0.74
N HIS A 26 5.21 -11.98 -0.47
CA HIS A 26 6.06 -11.75 -1.65
C HIS A 26 6.07 -10.30 -2.16
N ARG A 27 5.50 -9.36 -1.41
CA ARG A 27 5.35 -7.97 -1.87
C ARG A 27 6.62 -7.12 -1.70
N VAL A 28 7.56 -7.60 -0.89
CA VAL A 28 8.86 -6.96 -0.67
C VAL A 28 9.93 -7.76 -1.40
N LEU A 29 10.59 -7.11 -2.36
CA LEU A 29 11.70 -7.67 -3.12
C LEU A 29 12.91 -6.76 -2.99
N SER A 30 14.08 -7.35 -2.81
CA SER A 30 15.35 -6.64 -2.89
C SER A 30 15.65 -6.21 -4.33
N ALA A 31 16.48 -5.18 -4.48
CA ALA A 31 16.97 -4.74 -5.79
C ALA A 31 17.70 -5.86 -6.56
N ALA A 32 18.32 -6.83 -5.87
CA ALA A 32 18.92 -8.00 -6.49
C ALA A 32 17.86 -8.97 -7.05
N GLN A 33 16.80 -9.24 -6.29
CA GLN A 33 15.68 -10.09 -6.74
C GLN A 33 14.90 -9.45 -7.89
N LEU A 34 14.71 -8.13 -7.87
CA LEU A 34 14.11 -7.40 -8.97
C LEU A 34 14.93 -7.53 -10.26
N ARG A 35 16.26 -7.37 -10.17
CA ARG A 35 17.17 -7.60 -11.30
C ARG A 35 17.14 -9.03 -11.81
N ALA A 36 17.09 -10.03 -10.92
CA ALA A 36 16.95 -11.43 -11.32
C ALA A 36 15.64 -11.72 -12.08
N ARG A 37 14.60 -10.91 -11.86
CA ARG A 37 13.32 -10.97 -12.59
C ARG A 37 13.29 -10.06 -13.84
N GLY A 38 14.42 -9.45 -14.21
CA GLY A 38 14.55 -8.57 -15.37
C GLY A 38 14.07 -7.12 -15.14
N VAL A 39 13.76 -6.73 -13.91
CA VAL A 39 13.38 -5.35 -13.58
C VAL A 39 14.67 -4.54 -13.36
N SER A 40 14.89 -3.56 -14.24
CA SER A 40 16.04 -2.65 -14.12
C SER A 40 15.86 -1.65 -12.97
N ALA A 41 16.98 -1.03 -12.55
CA ALA A 41 16.94 0.04 -11.55
C ALA A 41 16.07 1.23 -12.02
N ALA A 42 16.11 1.56 -13.31
CA ALA A 42 15.28 2.62 -13.90
C ALA A 42 13.78 2.29 -13.83
N GLN A 43 13.39 1.06 -14.18
CA GLN A 43 12.00 0.60 -14.05
C GLN A 43 11.54 0.54 -12.58
N THR A 44 12.43 0.15 -11.67
CA THR A 44 12.15 0.17 -10.23
C THR A 44 11.87 1.60 -9.77
N SER A 45 12.73 2.55 -10.17
CA SER A 45 12.55 3.97 -9.83
C SER A 45 11.27 4.55 -10.41
N ALA A 46 10.92 4.20 -11.66
CA ALA A 46 9.68 4.67 -12.29
C ALA A 46 8.42 4.14 -11.59
N GLN A 47 8.46 2.89 -11.12
CA GLN A 47 7.35 2.28 -10.38
C GLN A 47 7.24 2.80 -8.94
N CYS A 48 8.33 3.26 -8.35
CA CYS A 48 8.36 3.88 -7.01
C CYS A 48 8.02 5.38 -7.01
N LEU A 49 7.69 5.97 -8.17
CA LEU A 49 7.27 7.36 -8.23
C LEU A 49 5.93 7.57 -7.49
N PRO A 50 5.64 8.79 -7.02
CA PRO A 50 4.35 9.12 -6.41
C PRO A 50 3.19 8.78 -7.35
N GLY A 51 2.31 7.86 -6.92
CA GLY A 51 1.21 7.34 -7.74
C GLY A 51 1.52 6.04 -8.49
N GLY A 52 2.76 5.56 -8.42
CA GLY A 52 3.15 4.24 -8.90
C GLY A 52 2.66 3.11 -7.98
N PRO A 53 2.64 1.86 -8.49
CA PRO A 53 2.13 0.72 -7.74
C PRO A 53 3.07 0.28 -6.60
N TRP A 54 4.32 0.76 -6.59
CA TRP A 54 5.36 0.34 -5.66
C TRP A 54 5.72 1.46 -4.71
N GLN A 55 6.08 1.09 -3.47
CA GLN A 55 6.60 2.01 -2.48
C GLN A 55 8.05 1.66 -2.18
N HIS A 56 8.90 2.69 -2.15
CA HIS A 56 10.27 2.53 -1.70
C HIS A 56 10.27 2.30 -0.18
N LEU A 57 10.79 1.16 0.26
CA LEU A 57 11.01 0.90 1.67
C LEU A 57 12.12 1.82 2.18
N LEU A 58 11.74 2.76 3.03
CA LEU A 58 12.68 3.64 3.70
C LEU A 58 13.31 2.90 4.88
N PRO A 59 14.64 2.91 5.02
CA PRO A 59 15.28 2.30 6.17
C PRO A 59 14.90 3.06 7.45
N GLY A 60 14.29 2.36 8.42
CA GLY A 60 14.07 2.89 9.78
C GLY A 60 12.77 3.68 10.01
N VAL A 61 11.76 3.51 9.17
CA VAL A 61 10.37 3.95 9.44
C VAL A 61 9.55 2.79 9.99
#